data_AF-A0AB38XTP8-F1
#
_entry.id   AF-A0AB38XTP8-F1
#
_cell.length_a   1.000
_cell.length_b   1.000
_cell.length_c   1.000
_cell.angle_alpha   90.00
_cell.angle_beta   90.00
_cell.angle_gamma   90.00
#
_symmetry.space_group_name_H-M   'P 1'
#
loop_
_entity.id
_entity.type
_entity.pdbx_description
1 polymer ?
#
loop_
_entity_poly.entity_id
_entity_poly.type
_entity_poly.pdbx_seq_one_letter_code
_entity_poly.pdbx_strand_id
1 'polypeptide(L)'
;MKTSRKQSQQTDGADQGTAVSRRQRSARAPRRGWLVGGGLVAIIAIVAAVVWFSPWLVVKNIDVEGVVHGDKDAIVEASGISENQKLIRLDTDASARSVAGQPWVDSVTVSRSWPQGVTISVREFTPVVFVRATDGEHLFSANGQEFVTAAPPPGVIEVVDAPRVDEPTDGKVDPEPRVIKAVLNVVKALPEPVAHRVERISAPSEAEIKLFLTDGYEVYFGSSDNAAEKARATEIVLNRGEKIWNVSNPRLPAAKGE
;
A
#
# COMPACT_ATOMS: atom_id res chain seq x y z
N MET A 1 20.08 2.85 -109.64
CA MET A 1 19.97 4.32 -109.74
C MET A 1 18.57 4.68 -110.23
N LYS A 2 17.92 5.75 -109.70
CA LYS A 2 16.83 6.58 -110.31
C LYS A 2 15.55 5.84 -110.84
N THR A 3 14.30 6.33 -110.75
CA THR A 3 13.67 7.55 -110.20
C THR A 3 12.13 7.40 -110.10
N SER A 4 11.44 8.38 -109.48
CA SER A 4 9.97 8.64 -109.51
C SER A 4 9.10 7.83 -108.50
N ARG A 5 8.07 8.33 -107.77
CA ARG A 5 6.97 9.35 -107.95
C ARG A 5 5.92 8.95 -109.02
N LYS A 6 4.61 9.24 -108.94
CA LYS A 6 3.68 10.14 -108.18
C LYS A 6 2.25 9.45 -108.19
N GLN A 7 1.11 9.82 -107.55
CA GLN A 7 0.64 10.76 -106.49
C GLN A 7 -0.87 10.47 -106.19
N SER A 8 -1.41 10.85 -105.01
CA SER A 8 -2.84 11.25 -104.73
C SER A 8 -3.97 10.21 -104.94
N GLN A 9 -5.20 10.29 -104.38
CA GLN A 9 -5.90 11.11 -103.33
C GLN A 9 -7.07 10.22 -102.81
N GLN A 10 -7.49 10.15 -101.53
CA GLN A 10 -8.09 11.13 -100.59
C GLN A 10 -9.62 11.37 -100.75
N THR A 11 -10.40 10.83 -99.79
CA THR A 11 -11.55 11.41 -99.06
C THR A 11 -11.77 10.47 -97.84
N ASP A 12 -11.65 10.84 -96.56
CA ASP A 12 -12.28 11.89 -95.74
C ASP A 12 -13.75 11.61 -95.33
N GLY A 13 -14.00 11.66 -94.02
CA GLY A 13 -15.29 11.41 -93.35
C GLY A 13 -15.11 10.79 -91.95
N ALA A 14 -15.43 11.52 -90.88
CA ALA A 14 -15.14 11.10 -89.50
C ALA A 14 -16.07 11.73 -88.44
N ASP A 15 -16.39 10.97 -87.38
CA ASP A 15 -16.89 11.45 -86.07
C ASP A 15 -16.64 10.29 -85.06
N GLN A 16 -15.60 10.33 -84.21
CA GLN A 16 -15.45 11.00 -82.89
C GLN A 16 -16.37 10.49 -81.77
N GLY A 17 -15.75 10.13 -80.63
CA GLY A 17 -16.41 9.42 -79.51
C GLY A 17 -15.54 9.27 -78.24
N THR A 18 -14.83 10.34 -77.86
CA THR A 18 -14.22 10.57 -76.52
C THR A 18 -13.58 9.39 -75.76
N ALA A 19 -12.31 9.09 -76.05
CA ALA A 19 -11.47 8.25 -75.19
C ALA A 19 -10.69 9.09 -74.15
N VAL A 20 -11.29 9.37 -72.99
CA VAL A 20 -10.62 10.17 -71.94
C VAL A 20 -9.56 9.33 -71.20
N SER A 21 -8.31 9.78 -71.23
CA SER A 21 -7.13 9.00 -70.81
C SER A 21 -7.14 8.58 -69.33
N ARG A 22 -7.12 7.27 -69.07
CA ARG A 22 -6.93 6.69 -67.73
C ARG A 22 -5.49 6.87 -67.24
N ARG A 23 -5.16 8.06 -66.69
CA ARG A 23 -3.85 8.33 -66.06
C ARG A 23 -3.61 7.44 -64.84
N GLN A 24 -3.03 6.26 -65.05
CA GLN A 24 -2.42 5.47 -63.99
C GLN A 24 -1.20 6.21 -63.42
N ARG A 25 -1.43 7.06 -62.42
CA ARG A 25 -0.36 7.53 -61.54
C ARG A 25 0.12 6.34 -60.72
N SER A 26 1.21 5.71 -61.16
CA SER A 26 1.94 4.74 -60.35
C SER A 26 2.55 5.45 -59.15
N ALA A 27 1.82 5.43 -58.03
CA ALA A 27 2.28 5.95 -56.75
C ALA A 27 3.46 5.09 -56.26
N ARG A 28 4.67 5.46 -56.68
CA ARG A 28 5.92 4.95 -56.11
C ARG A 28 5.95 5.34 -54.64
N ALA A 29 5.52 4.42 -53.77
CA ALA A 29 5.54 4.61 -52.33
C ALA A 29 6.93 5.09 -51.87
N PRO A 30 7.02 6.06 -50.94
CA PRO A 30 8.27 6.74 -50.63
C PRO A 30 9.23 5.84 -49.84
N ARG A 31 9.95 4.96 -50.56
CA ARG A 31 10.98 4.04 -50.01
C ARG A 31 12.00 4.73 -49.10
N ARG A 32 12.22 6.04 -49.29
CA ARG A 32 13.09 6.88 -48.44
C ARG A 32 12.59 7.01 -47.00
N GLY A 33 11.27 7.00 -46.75
CA GLY A 33 10.70 7.04 -45.41
C GLY A 33 11.00 5.77 -44.59
N TRP A 34 11.00 4.60 -45.26
CA TRP A 34 11.36 3.32 -44.63
C TRP A 34 12.82 3.25 -44.21
N LEU A 35 13.74 3.86 -44.99
CA LEU A 35 15.16 3.93 -44.64
C LEU A 35 15.43 4.86 -43.44
N VAL A 36 14.77 6.02 -43.39
CA VAL A 36 14.91 6.96 -42.25
C VAL A 36 14.26 6.39 -40.98
N GLY A 37 13.07 5.82 -41.08
CA GLY A 37 12.40 5.14 -39.96
C GLY A 37 13.17 3.92 -39.47
N GLY A 38 13.66 3.07 -40.38
CA GLY A 38 14.47 1.91 -40.05
C GLY A 38 15.80 2.27 -39.38
N GLY A 39 16.46 3.35 -39.84
CA GLY A 39 17.66 3.87 -39.20
C GLY A 39 17.42 4.35 -37.77
N LEU A 40 16.31 5.07 -37.53
CA LEU A 40 15.93 5.53 -36.19
C LEU A 40 15.59 4.34 -35.27
N VAL A 41 14.84 3.35 -35.75
CA VAL A 41 14.53 2.12 -34.99
C VAL A 41 15.80 1.32 -34.67
N ALA A 42 16.75 1.23 -35.60
CA ALA A 42 18.04 0.57 -35.36
C ALA A 42 18.87 1.30 -34.30
N ILE A 43 18.91 2.64 -34.31
CA ILE A 43 19.60 3.44 -33.28
C ILE A 43 18.94 3.22 -31.91
N ILE A 44 17.60 3.24 -31.83
CA ILE A 44 16.86 2.97 -30.59
C ILE A 44 17.17 1.55 -30.07
N ALA A 45 17.20 0.54 -30.95
CA ALA A 45 17.53 -0.84 -30.58
C ALA A 45 18.98 -0.98 -30.08
N ILE A 46 19.95 -0.29 -30.70
CA ILE A 46 21.35 -0.27 -30.25
C ILE A 46 21.47 0.41 -28.89
N VAL A 47 20.83 1.57 -28.68
CA VAL A 47 20.83 2.27 -27.39
C VAL A 47 20.18 1.41 -26.30
N ALA A 48 19.04 0.78 -26.59
CA ALA A 48 18.39 -0.15 -25.66
C ALA A 48 19.29 -1.35 -25.32
N ALA A 49 20.01 -1.93 -26.30
CA ALA A 49 20.97 -3.00 -26.06
C ALA A 49 22.16 -2.54 -25.20
N VAL A 50 22.73 -1.36 -25.47
CA VAL A 50 23.82 -0.79 -24.66
C VAL A 50 23.37 -0.56 -23.21
N VAL A 51 22.16 -0.06 -23.00
CA VAL A 51 21.56 0.09 -21.65
C VAL A 51 21.35 -1.29 -20.99
N TRP A 52 20.80 -2.27 -21.69
CA TRP A 52 20.53 -3.62 -21.19
C TRP A 52 21.81 -4.41 -20.81
N PHE A 53 22.90 -4.17 -21.54
CA PHE A 53 24.20 -4.79 -21.29
C PHE A 53 25.16 -3.94 -20.45
N SER A 54 24.83 -2.68 -20.16
CA SER A 54 25.66 -1.73 -19.39
C SER A 54 26.19 -2.32 -18.07
N PRO A 55 27.51 -2.34 -17.84
CA PRO A 55 28.10 -2.70 -16.54
C PRO A 55 27.83 -1.69 -15.42
N TRP A 56 27.34 -0.49 -15.75
CA TRP A 56 27.18 0.60 -14.77
C TRP A 56 25.79 0.63 -14.12
N LEU A 57 24.81 -0.12 -14.66
CA LEU A 57 23.42 -0.17 -14.17
C LEU A 57 23.19 -1.38 -13.26
N VAL A 58 24.03 -1.48 -12.23
CA VAL A 58 24.02 -2.55 -11.23
C VAL A 58 23.80 -1.99 -9.83
N VAL A 59 23.18 -2.77 -8.95
CA VAL A 59 23.01 -2.45 -7.54
C VAL A 59 24.38 -2.40 -6.85
N LYS A 60 24.67 -1.29 -6.19
CA LYS A 60 25.82 -1.13 -5.28
C LYS A 60 25.44 -0.53 -3.93
N ASN A 61 24.38 0.27 -3.91
CA ASN A 61 23.85 0.87 -2.69
C ASN A 61 22.43 0.32 -2.50
N ILE A 62 22.16 -0.29 -1.35
CA ILE A 62 20.80 -0.61 -0.91
C ILE A 62 20.56 0.26 0.32
N ASP A 63 19.62 1.18 0.23
CA ASP A 63 19.23 2.05 1.33
C ASP A 63 17.91 1.55 1.94
N VAL A 64 17.80 1.57 3.26
CA VAL A 64 16.65 1.02 4.02
C VAL A 64 16.14 2.09 4.97
N GLU A 65 14.94 2.59 4.68
CA GLU A 65 14.30 3.70 5.40
C GLU A 65 13.10 3.21 6.21
N GLY A 66 12.72 3.98 7.25
CA GLY A 66 11.47 3.80 7.99
C GLY A 66 11.39 2.61 8.95
N VAL A 67 12.40 1.72 8.96
CA VAL A 67 12.63 0.72 10.01
C VAL A 67 13.05 1.43 11.31
N VAL A 68 12.42 1.06 12.44
CA VAL A 68 12.60 1.66 13.77
C VAL A 68 12.94 0.61 14.83
N HIS A 69 12.25 -0.54 14.81
CA HIS A 69 12.47 -1.66 15.75
C HIS A 69 13.05 -2.89 15.04
N GLY A 70 12.80 -3.06 13.75
CA GLY A 70 13.36 -4.15 12.96
C GLY A 70 14.86 -4.00 12.68
N ASP A 71 15.48 -5.09 12.21
CA ASP A 71 16.83 -5.05 11.65
C ASP A 71 16.79 -4.67 10.16
N LYS A 72 17.69 -3.78 9.75
CA LYS A 72 17.83 -3.36 8.35
C LYS A 72 18.51 -4.42 7.50
N ASP A 73 19.47 -5.16 8.05
CA ASP A 73 20.20 -6.18 7.28
C ASP A 73 19.27 -7.38 6.98
N ALA A 74 18.44 -7.79 7.95
CA ALA A 74 17.33 -8.73 7.73
C ALA A 74 16.31 -8.26 6.66
N ILE A 75 16.08 -6.94 6.52
CA ILE A 75 15.23 -6.39 5.44
C ILE A 75 15.92 -6.48 4.07
N VAL A 76 17.24 -6.24 4.00
CA VAL A 76 18.01 -6.46 2.77
C VAL A 76 17.99 -7.94 2.38
N GLU A 77 18.22 -8.85 3.31
CA GLU A 77 18.15 -10.30 3.07
C GLU A 77 16.74 -10.73 2.60
N ALA A 78 15.69 -10.32 3.32
CA ALA A 78 14.30 -10.63 2.96
C ALA A 78 13.88 -10.04 1.60
N SER A 79 14.51 -8.96 1.14
CA SER A 79 14.24 -8.40 -0.19
C SER A 79 14.76 -9.26 -1.35
N GLY A 80 15.70 -10.17 -1.09
CA GLY A 80 16.39 -10.97 -2.11
C GLY A 80 17.28 -10.16 -3.07
N ILE A 81 17.50 -8.87 -2.79
CA ILE A 81 18.29 -7.98 -3.65
C ILE A 81 19.77 -8.18 -3.37
N SER A 82 20.51 -8.63 -4.36
CA SER A 82 21.96 -8.84 -4.26
C SER A 82 22.74 -7.65 -4.82
N GLU A 83 23.90 -7.36 -4.23
CA GLU A 83 24.89 -6.50 -4.88
C GLU A 83 25.24 -7.03 -6.28
N ASN A 84 25.58 -6.11 -7.18
CA ASN A 84 25.91 -6.34 -8.58
C ASN A 84 24.75 -6.91 -9.44
N GLN A 85 23.55 -7.10 -8.88
CA GLN A 85 22.32 -7.40 -9.65
C GLN A 85 22.02 -6.25 -10.63
N LYS A 86 21.53 -6.56 -11.83
CA LYS A 86 21.17 -5.53 -12.82
C LYS A 86 19.87 -4.81 -12.45
N LEU A 87 19.91 -3.48 -12.27
CA LEU A 87 18.74 -2.66 -11.91
C LEU A 87 17.57 -2.79 -12.90
N ILE A 88 17.88 -2.94 -14.19
CA ILE A 88 16.88 -3.14 -15.26
C ILE A 88 16.24 -4.55 -15.26
N ARG A 89 16.72 -5.47 -14.42
CA ARG A 89 16.19 -6.83 -14.24
C ARG A 89 15.76 -7.16 -12.80
N LEU A 90 16.00 -6.24 -11.86
CA LEU A 90 15.43 -6.30 -10.51
C LEU A 90 13.90 -6.24 -10.63
N ASP A 91 13.20 -7.23 -10.08
CA ASP A 91 11.75 -7.17 -9.87
C ASP A 91 11.49 -6.52 -8.50
N THR A 92 11.26 -5.20 -8.53
CA THR A 92 10.95 -4.39 -7.34
C THR A 92 9.70 -4.87 -6.62
N ASP A 93 8.76 -5.43 -7.37
CA ASP A 93 7.44 -5.75 -6.87
C ASP A 93 7.51 -7.13 -6.18
N ALA A 94 8.37 -8.03 -6.67
CA ALA A 94 8.72 -9.28 -5.98
C ALA A 94 9.49 -9.00 -4.70
N SER A 95 10.54 -8.16 -4.73
CA SER A 95 11.28 -7.77 -3.52
C SER A 95 10.37 -7.10 -2.48
N ALA A 96 9.45 -6.22 -2.90
CA ALA A 96 8.47 -5.61 -2.01
C ALA A 96 7.54 -6.66 -1.37
N ARG A 97 7.08 -7.66 -2.14
CA ARG A 97 6.25 -8.77 -1.64
C ARG A 97 7.01 -9.66 -0.65
N SER A 98 8.29 -9.94 -0.88
CA SER A 98 9.10 -10.74 0.04
C SER A 98 9.33 -10.01 1.38
N VAL A 99 9.64 -8.72 1.36
CA VAL A 99 9.78 -7.90 2.59
C VAL A 99 8.44 -7.76 3.31
N ALA A 100 7.33 -7.58 2.58
CA ALA A 100 5.98 -7.52 3.15
C ALA A 100 5.47 -8.87 3.71
N GLY A 101 6.25 -9.95 3.59
CA GLY A 101 6.02 -11.20 4.32
C GLY A 101 6.46 -11.16 5.80
N GLN A 102 7.18 -10.11 6.22
CA GLN A 102 7.57 -9.90 7.61
C GLN A 102 6.36 -9.47 8.45
N PRO A 103 5.98 -10.19 9.54
CA PRO A 103 4.72 -9.93 10.26
C PRO A 103 4.56 -8.51 10.81
N TRP A 104 5.67 -7.86 11.18
CA TRP A 104 5.72 -6.52 11.77
C TRP A 104 5.64 -5.36 10.76
N VAL A 105 5.54 -5.65 9.45
CA VAL A 105 5.55 -4.65 8.38
C VAL A 105 4.13 -4.32 7.90
N ASP A 106 3.75 -3.05 8.03
CA ASP A 106 2.49 -2.49 7.49
C ASP A 106 2.55 -2.31 5.97
N SER A 107 3.66 -1.79 5.46
CA SER A 107 3.83 -1.54 4.03
C SER A 107 5.30 -1.40 3.62
N VAL A 108 5.58 -1.70 2.34
CA VAL A 108 6.92 -1.61 1.73
C VAL A 108 6.82 -0.92 0.38
N THR A 109 7.76 -0.04 0.07
CA THR A 109 8.01 0.46 -1.29
C THR A 109 9.46 0.21 -1.67
N VAL A 110 9.70 -0.58 -2.71
CA VAL A 110 11.04 -0.79 -3.28
C VAL A 110 11.17 0.02 -4.57
N SER A 111 12.14 0.91 -4.64
CA SER A 111 12.35 1.82 -5.77
C SER A 111 13.78 1.77 -6.30
N ARG A 112 13.97 2.10 -7.59
CA ARG A 112 15.28 2.09 -8.26
C ARG A 112 15.91 3.48 -8.22
N SER A 113 16.89 3.66 -7.35
CA SER A 113 17.64 4.90 -7.13
C SER A 113 18.78 5.00 -8.13
N TRP A 114 18.43 5.30 -9.39
CA TRP A 114 19.37 5.35 -10.52
C TRP A 114 20.55 6.32 -10.28
N PRO A 115 21.77 6.00 -10.77
CA PRO A 115 22.08 4.91 -11.70
C PRO A 115 22.57 3.59 -11.06
N GLN A 116 22.79 3.55 -9.73
CA GLN A 116 23.49 2.43 -9.05
C GLN A 116 22.83 1.94 -7.75
N GLY A 117 21.67 2.48 -7.37
CA GLY A 117 21.05 2.24 -6.05
C GLY A 117 19.64 1.63 -6.09
N VAL A 118 19.23 1.13 -4.93
CA VAL A 118 17.86 0.74 -4.59
C VAL A 118 17.51 1.39 -3.25
N THR A 119 16.29 1.90 -3.10
CA THR A 119 15.77 2.37 -1.81
C THR A 119 14.55 1.52 -1.43
N ILE A 120 14.61 0.92 -0.24
CA ILE A 120 13.55 0.11 0.38
C ILE A 120 12.98 0.95 1.54
N SER A 121 11.85 1.62 1.30
CA SER A 121 11.15 2.37 2.34
C SER A 121 10.12 1.43 2.99
N VAL A 122 10.33 1.11 4.27
CA VAL A 122 9.48 0.23 5.09
C VAL A 122 8.62 1.08 6.02
N ARG A 123 7.40 0.62 6.34
CA ARG A 123 6.63 1.09 7.50
C ARG A 123 6.31 -0.09 8.40
N GLU A 124 6.58 0.07 9.69
CA GLU A 124 6.23 -0.91 10.73
C GLU A 124 4.77 -0.71 11.19
N PHE A 125 4.12 -1.78 11.65
CA PHE A 125 2.85 -1.66 12.34
C PHE A 125 3.04 -0.96 13.71
N THR A 126 2.28 0.11 13.94
CA THR A 126 2.20 0.74 15.26
C THR A 126 1.18 -0.03 16.13
N PRO A 127 1.57 -0.59 17.29
CA PRO A 127 0.64 -1.23 18.20
C PRO A 127 -0.25 -0.18 18.89
N VAL A 128 -1.54 -0.49 19.03
CA VAL A 128 -2.52 0.35 19.75
C VAL A 128 -3.11 -0.38 20.95
N VAL A 129 -3.39 -1.68 20.78
CA VAL A 129 -3.82 -2.57 21.87
C VAL A 129 -3.02 -3.88 21.83
N PHE A 130 -2.98 -4.59 22.96
CA PHE A 130 -2.45 -5.94 23.03
C PHE A 130 -3.37 -6.87 23.83
N VAL A 131 -3.33 -8.17 23.55
CA VAL A 131 -4.06 -9.21 24.30
C VAL A 131 -3.06 -10.19 24.89
N ARG A 132 -3.25 -10.60 26.15
CA ARG A 132 -2.42 -11.64 26.79
C ARG A 132 -2.93 -13.04 26.46
N ALA A 133 -2.00 -13.91 26.06
CA ALA A 133 -2.22 -15.33 25.85
C ALA A 133 -1.20 -16.17 26.65
N THR A 134 -1.22 -17.49 26.44
CA THR A 134 -0.30 -18.45 27.08
C THR A 134 1.11 -18.44 26.51
N ASP A 135 1.24 -17.90 25.30
CA ASP A 135 2.41 -17.87 24.43
C ASP A 135 3.03 -16.47 24.31
N GLY A 136 2.31 -15.41 24.72
CA GLY A 136 2.86 -14.08 24.94
C GLY A 136 1.82 -12.94 24.92
N GLU A 137 2.30 -11.71 24.76
CA GLU A 137 1.51 -10.54 24.41
C GLU A 137 1.36 -10.40 22.89
N HIS A 138 0.14 -10.51 22.36
CA HIS A 138 -0.14 -10.36 20.94
C HIS A 138 -0.54 -8.92 20.63
N LEU A 139 0.20 -8.27 19.73
CA LEU A 139 0.05 -6.85 19.42
C LEU A 139 -0.88 -6.64 18.22
N PHE A 140 -1.79 -5.66 18.34
CA PHE A 140 -2.78 -5.30 17.33
C PHE A 140 -2.56 -3.88 16.81
N SER A 141 -2.62 -3.72 15.49
CA SER A 141 -2.53 -2.41 14.83
C SER A 141 -3.85 -1.62 14.96
N ALA A 142 -3.81 -0.33 14.63
CA ALA A 142 -4.98 0.55 14.60
C ALA A 142 -6.15 0.07 13.70
N ASN A 143 -5.91 -0.92 12.83
CA ASN A 143 -6.90 -1.52 11.94
C ASN A 143 -7.52 -2.83 12.50
N GLY A 144 -7.05 -3.32 13.66
CA GLY A 144 -7.49 -4.60 14.24
C GLY A 144 -6.74 -5.83 13.73
N GLN A 145 -5.62 -5.64 13.02
CA GLN A 145 -4.76 -6.74 12.58
C GLN A 145 -3.77 -7.10 13.69
N GLU A 146 -3.83 -8.35 14.16
CA GLU A 146 -2.77 -9.00 14.93
C GLU A 146 -1.53 -9.15 14.05
N PHE A 147 -0.36 -8.71 14.54
CA PHE A 147 0.85 -8.61 13.69
C PHE A 147 2.15 -9.16 14.30
N VAL A 148 2.29 -9.21 15.63
CA VAL A 148 3.45 -9.85 16.29
C VAL A 148 3.11 -10.25 17.73
N THR A 149 3.71 -11.33 18.22
CA THR A 149 3.72 -11.69 19.64
C THR A 149 5.03 -11.21 20.26
N ALA A 150 4.99 -10.14 21.05
CA ALA A 150 6.16 -9.49 21.63
C ALA A 150 5.76 -8.60 22.83
N ALA A 151 6.71 -8.35 23.74
CA ALA A 151 6.48 -7.47 24.89
C ALA A 151 5.99 -6.07 24.44
N PRO A 152 4.87 -5.57 24.96
CA PRO A 152 4.24 -4.35 24.46
C PRO A 152 5.08 -3.11 24.80
N PRO A 153 5.26 -2.17 23.84
CA PRO A 153 5.83 -0.86 24.12
C PRO A 153 5.04 -0.08 25.19
N PRO A 154 5.69 0.85 25.94
CA PRO A 154 5.01 1.68 26.92
C PRO A 154 3.85 2.49 26.30
N GLY A 155 2.68 2.45 26.93
CA GLY A 155 1.48 3.16 26.48
C GLY A 155 0.56 2.40 25.51
N VAL A 156 0.90 1.17 25.13
CA VAL A 156 -0.03 0.28 24.42
C VAL A 156 -1.03 -0.30 25.43
N ILE A 157 -2.32 -0.30 25.09
CA ILE A 157 -3.42 -0.62 26.02
C ILE A 157 -3.65 -2.13 26.11
N GLU A 158 -3.77 -2.67 27.33
CA GLU A 158 -4.14 -4.09 27.53
C GLU A 158 -5.64 -4.31 27.26
N VAL A 159 -5.99 -5.33 26.49
CA VAL A 159 -7.39 -5.76 26.31
C VAL A 159 -7.61 -7.10 27.01
N VAL A 160 -8.58 -7.10 27.93
CA VAL A 160 -8.98 -8.26 28.74
C VAL A 160 -10.45 -8.63 28.51
N ASP A 161 -10.82 -9.83 28.95
CA ASP A 161 -12.16 -10.43 28.85
C ASP A 161 -12.71 -10.60 27.42
N ALA A 162 -11.98 -10.20 26.38
CA ALA A 162 -12.39 -10.33 25.00
C ALA A 162 -12.61 -11.81 24.62
N PRO A 163 -13.81 -12.18 24.12
CA PRO A 163 -14.05 -13.54 23.64
C PRO A 163 -13.17 -13.86 22.44
N ARG A 164 -12.83 -15.14 22.25
CA ARG A 164 -12.05 -15.66 21.13
C ARG A 164 -12.96 -16.38 20.13
N VAL A 165 -12.50 -16.51 18.89
CA VAL A 165 -13.19 -17.33 17.88
C VAL A 165 -13.08 -18.83 18.22
N ASP A 166 -14.04 -19.63 17.78
CA ASP A 166 -14.07 -21.09 18.02
C ASP A 166 -12.95 -21.84 17.27
N GLU A 167 -12.54 -21.34 16.11
CA GLU A 167 -11.50 -21.90 15.23
C GLU A 167 -10.36 -20.87 15.01
N PRO A 168 -9.40 -20.72 15.94
CA PRO A 168 -8.30 -19.76 15.82
C PRO A 168 -7.24 -20.21 14.81
N THR A 169 -6.52 -19.23 14.23
CA THR A 169 -5.35 -19.48 13.38
C THR A 169 -4.16 -19.98 14.22
N ASP A 170 -3.39 -20.93 13.70
CA ASP A 170 -2.13 -21.37 14.32
C ASP A 170 -1.21 -20.16 14.62
N GLY A 171 -0.76 -20.05 15.88
CA GLY A 171 0.13 -18.98 16.34
C GLY A 171 -0.55 -17.63 16.58
N LYS A 172 -1.88 -17.57 16.63
CA LYS A 172 -2.65 -16.36 16.97
C LYS A 172 -3.51 -16.50 18.22
N VAL A 173 -3.86 -15.36 18.81
CA VAL A 173 -4.85 -15.30 19.89
C VAL A 173 -6.29 -15.15 19.34
N ASP A 174 -6.45 -14.61 18.13
CA ASP A 174 -7.72 -14.43 17.39
C ASP A 174 -8.97 -14.14 18.28
N PRO A 175 -8.97 -13.02 19.03
CA PRO A 175 -10.17 -12.46 19.65
C PRO A 175 -11.24 -12.15 18.60
N GLU A 176 -12.51 -12.21 18.98
CA GLU A 176 -13.67 -11.91 18.14
C GLU A 176 -13.46 -10.56 17.41
N PRO A 177 -13.34 -10.55 16.06
CA PRO A 177 -12.92 -9.34 15.33
C PRO A 177 -13.83 -8.14 15.52
N ARG A 178 -15.12 -8.36 15.82
CA ARG A 178 -16.06 -7.28 16.16
C ARG A 178 -15.71 -6.58 17.47
N VAL A 179 -15.28 -7.34 18.49
CA VAL A 179 -14.92 -6.80 19.81
C VAL A 179 -13.66 -5.96 19.71
N ILE A 180 -12.60 -6.44 19.07
CA ILE A 180 -11.37 -5.65 18.86
C ILE A 180 -11.67 -4.40 18.04
N LYS A 181 -12.50 -4.49 17.00
CA LYS A 181 -12.92 -3.33 16.22
C LYS A 181 -13.72 -2.31 17.04
N ALA A 182 -14.60 -2.78 17.94
CA ALA A 182 -15.34 -1.92 18.85
C ALA A 182 -14.41 -1.22 19.85
N VAL A 183 -13.45 -1.95 20.45
CA VAL A 183 -12.42 -1.38 21.32
C VAL A 183 -11.58 -0.32 20.59
N LEU A 184 -11.08 -0.62 19.39
CA LEU A 184 -10.29 0.33 18.59
C LEU A 184 -11.09 1.57 18.18
N ASN A 185 -12.40 1.42 17.88
CA ASN A 185 -13.30 2.56 17.66
C ASN A 185 -13.42 3.45 18.91
N VAL A 186 -13.43 2.86 20.12
CA VAL A 186 -13.45 3.61 21.39
C VAL A 186 -12.11 4.33 21.60
N VAL A 187 -10.98 3.62 21.52
CA VAL A 187 -9.64 4.21 21.70
C VAL A 187 -9.42 5.38 20.73
N LYS A 188 -9.75 5.20 19.45
CA LYS A 188 -9.65 6.24 18.40
C LYS A 188 -10.57 7.46 18.62
N ALA A 189 -11.58 7.34 19.48
CA ALA A 189 -12.48 8.44 19.82
C ALA A 189 -12.07 9.20 21.09
N LEU A 190 -11.14 8.67 21.90
CA LEU A 190 -10.64 9.33 23.10
C LEU A 190 -9.79 10.57 22.74
N PRO A 191 -9.96 11.71 23.42
CA PRO A 191 -8.98 12.78 23.42
C PRO A 191 -7.62 12.26 23.92
N GLU A 192 -6.50 12.73 23.36
CA GLU A 192 -5.14 12.33 23.76
C GLU A 192 -4.90 12.37 25.30
N PRO A 193 -5.35 13.40 26.06
CA PRO A 193 -5.19 13.42 27.51
C PRO A 193 -5.94 12.30 28.25
N VAL A 194 -6.92 11.68 27.62
CA VAL A 194 -7.64 10.50 28.13
C VAL A 194 -7.00 9.22 27.60
N ALA A 195 -6.65 9.16 26.31
CA ALA A 195 -6.03 7.99 25.68
C ALA A 195 -4.73 7.58 26.39
N HIS A 196 -3.83 8.54 26.64
CA HIS A 196 -2.58 8.31 27.39
C HIS A 196 -2.77 7.87 28.85
N ARG A 197 -3.99 7.95 29.40
CA ARG A 197 -4.30 7.50 30.77
C ARG A 197 -4.92 6.11 30.83
N VAL A 198 -5.44 5.56 29.73
CA VAL A 198 -6.01 4.21 29.73
C VAL A 198 -4.89 3.18 29.78
N GLU A 199 -4.88 2.31 30.79
CA GLU A 199 -3.95 1.17 30.87
C GLU A 199 -4.58 -0.12 30.33
N ARG A 200 -5.88 -0.31 30.55
CA ARG A 200 -6.59 -1.55 30.28
C ARG A 200 -8.02 -1.29 29.83
N ILE A 201 -8.53 -2.17 28.98
CA ILE A 201 -9.93 -2.20 28.55
C ILE A 201 -10.48 -3.62 28.77
N SER A 202 -11.55 -3.75 29.55
CA SER A 202 -12.36 -4.98 29.61
C SER A 202 -13.44 -4.91 28.53
N ALA A 203 -13.54 -5.94 27.70
CA ALA A 203 -14.45 -5.98 26.57
C ALA A 203 -15.10 -7.37 26.35
N PRO A 204 -15.89 -7.90 27.30
CA PRO A 204 -16.59 -9.18 27.13
C PRO A 204 -17.61 -9.20 25.97
N SER A 205 -17.99 -8.04 25.42
CA SER A 205 -18.74 -7.95 24.15
C SER A 205 -18.55 -6.58 23.48
N GLU A 206 -18.98 -6.45 22.22
CA GLU A 206 -19.01 -5.17 21.48
C GLU A 206 -19.95 -4.11 22.11
N ALA A 207 -20.80 -4.52 23.06
CA ALA A 207 -21.74 -3.67 23.79
C ALA A 207 -21.34 -3.38 25.26
N GLU A 208 -20.33 -4.07 25.79
CA GLU A 208 -19.82 -3.89 27.16
C GLU A 208 -18.32 -3.62 27.13
N ILE A 209 -17.96 -2.35 26.99
CA ILE A 209 -16.56 -1.86 27.06
C ILE A 209 -16.40 -1.03 28.35
N LYS A 210 -15.37 -1.34 29.13
CA LYS A 210 -14.95 -0.60 30.34
C LYS A 210 -13.49 -0.18 30.22
N LEU A 211 -13.20 1.10 30.45
CA LEU A 211 -11.85 1.64 30.47
C LEU A 211 -11.34 1.70 31.91
N PHE A 212 -10.10 1.26 32.15
CA PHE A 212 -9.39 1.40 33.41
C PHE A 212 -8.19 2.31 33.19
N LEU A 213 -8.06 3.34 34.04
CA LEU A 213 -7.05 4.36 33.90
C LEU A 213 -5.96 4.26 34.98
N THR A 214 -4.75 4.67 34.63
CA THR A 214 -3.53 4.59 35.46
C THR A 214 -3.63 5.32 36.79
N ASP A 215 -4.53 6.30 36.91
CA ASP A 215 -4.83 7.02 38.15
C ASP A 215 -6.11 6.53 38.86
N GLY A 216 -6.54 5.29 38.58
CA GLY A 216 -7.57 4.57 39.33
C GLY A 216 -9.01 4.99 39.03
N TYR A 217 -9.27 5.55 37.85
CA TYR A 217 -10.64 5.75 37.36
C TYR A 217 -11.13 4.53 36.57
N GLU A 218 -12.40 4.18 36.75
CA GLU A 218 -13.12 3.19 35.94
C GLU A 218 -14.23 3.88 35.14
N VAL A 219 -14.31 3.60 33.84
CA VAL A 219 -15.28 4.24 32.95
C VAL A 219 -16.02 3.20 32.12
N TYR A 220 -17.27 2.89 32.50
CA TYR A 220 -18.18 2.09 31.69
C TYR A 220 -18.64 2.91 30.47
N PHE A 221 -18.22 2.47 29.29
CA PHE A 221 -18.48 3.12 28.00
C PHE A 221 -19.68 2.48 27.27
N GLY A 222 -19.96 1.21 27.54
CA GLY A 222 -20.93 0.41 26.79
C GLY A 222 -20.40 0.11 25.39
N SER A 223 -21.22 0.27 24.36
CA SER A 223 -20.83 0.05 22.96
C SER A 223 -19.93 1.15 22.37
N SER A 224 -19.33 0.90 21.21
CA SER A 224 -18.63 1.93 20.42
C SER A 224 -19.54 2.95 19.71
N ASP A 225 -20.86 2.85 19.86
CA ASP A 225 -21.81 3.83 19.32
C ASP A 225 -21.63 5.22 19.97
N ASN A 226 -21.75 6.27 19.17
CA ASN A 226 -21.58 7.67 19.60
C ASN A 226 -20.26 7.92 20.36
N ALA A 227 -19.20 7.15 20.07
CA ALA A 227 -17.97 7.14 20.87
C ALA A 227 -17.35 8.54 21.04
N ALA A 228 -17.36 9.40 20.02
CA ALA A 228 -16.84 10.77 20.12
C ALA A 228 -17.62 11.68 21.09
N GLU A 229 -18.86 11.35 21.41
CA GLU A 229 -19.67 12.06 22.43
C GLU A 229 -19.40 11.49 23.83
N LYS A 230 -19.38 10.16 23.94
CA LYS A 230 -19.03 9.43 25.17
C LYS A 230 -17.61 9.77 25.64
N ALA A 231 -16.65 9.87 24.73
CA ALA A 231 -15.27 10.20 25.02
C ALA A 231 -15.07 11.64 25.54
N ARG A 232 -15.83 12.61 25.01
CA ARG A 232 -15.88 13.97 25.60
C ARG A 232 -16.56 13.97 26.97
N ALA A 233 -17.58 13.15 27.18
CA ALA A 233 -18.17 12.96 28.50
C ALA A 233 -17.15 12.35 29.49
N THR A 234 -16.33 11.38 29.05
CA THR A 234 -15.20 10.82 29.82
C THR A 234 -14.24 11.92 30.28
N GLU A 235 -13.73 12.74 29.37
CA GLU A 235 -12.82 13.86 29.69
C GLU A 235 -13.40 14.82 30.75
N ILE A 236 -14.71 15.10 30.70
CA ILE A 236 -15.42 15.95 31.64
C ILE A 236 -15.60 15.30 33.04
N VAL A 237 -15.73 13.98 33.13
CA VAL A 237 -15.92 13.29 34.42
C VAL A 237 -14.62 12.90 35.12
N LEU A 238 -13.52 12.71 34.37
CA LEU A 238 -12.18 12.41 34.91
C LEU A 238 -11.51 13.56 35.69
N ASN A 239 -12.24 14.65 35.91
CA ASN A 239 -11.87 15.83 36.70
C ASN A 239 -12.80 16.01 37.93
N ARG A 240 -13.53 14.96 38.34
CA ARG A 240 -14.50 14.96 39.45
C ARG A 240 -14.01 14.10 40.62
N GLY A 241 -14.75 14.06 41.72
CA GLY A 241 -14.33 13.36 42.93
C GLY A 241 -14.51 11.84 42.87
N GLU A 242 -15.57 11.38 42.20
CA GLU A 242 -15.93 9.98 42.09
C GLU A 242 -15.01 9.24 41.09
N LYS A 243 -14.58 8.02 41.42
CA LYS A 243 -13.68 7.23 40.56
C LYS A 243 -14.37 6.34 39.53
N ILE A 244 -15.60 5.91 39.78
CA ILE A 244 -16.33 4.98 38.90
C ILE A 244 -17.45 5.73 38.17
N TRP A 245 -17.39 5.75 36.84
CA TRP A 245 -18.34 6.47 35.99
C TRP A 245 -18.99 5.58 34.93
N ASN A 246 -20.24 5.87 34.62
CA ASN A 246 -20.95 5.36 33.45
C ASN A 246 -21.20 6.51 32.47
N VAL A 247 -20.57 6.46 31.29
CA VAL A 247 -20.69 7.44 30.20
C VAL A 247 -21.48 6.92 29.01
N SER A 248 -22.07 5.71 29.10
CA SER A 248 -22.81 5.08 28.01
C SER A 248 -24.00 5.93 27.51
N ASN A 249 -24.55 6.78 28.37
CA ASN A 249 -25.34 7.95 27.98
C ASN A 249 -24.49 9.23 28.13
N PRO A 250 -23.94 9.80 27.04
CA PRO A 250 -23.03 10.96 27.13
C PRO A 250 -23.72 12.25 27.61
N ARG A 251 -25.05 12.31 27.59
CA ARG A 251 -25.82 13.48 28.04
C ARG A 251 -26.12 13.46 29.53
N LEU A 252 -26.09 12.27 30.15
CA LEU A 252 -26.32 12.06 31.58
C LEU A 252 -25.31 11.05 32.14
N PRO A 253 -24.00 11.40 32.23
CA PRO A 253 -23.02 10.54 32.88
C PRO A 253 -23.36 10.36 34.36
N ALA A 254 -23.33 9.12 34.84
CA ALA A 254 -23.65 8.79 36.23
C ALA A 254 -22.39 8.29 36.95
N ALA A 255 -22.10 8.87 38.12
CA ALA A 255 -21.16 8.28 39.05
C ALA A 255 -21.79 7.05 39.70
N LYS A 256 -20.98 6.03 39.97
CA LYS A 256 -21.34 4.99 40.95
C LYS A 256 -20.66 5.35 42.26
N GLY A 257 -21.46 5.73 43.26
CA GLY A 257 -21.00 5.85 44.64
C GLY A 257 -20.64 4.48 45.22
N GLU A 258 -19.81 4.49 46.26
CA GLU A 258 -19.49 3.33 47.10
C GLU A 258 -20.70 2.86 47.92
#